data_AF-A0AAV1G938-F1
#
_entry.id   AF-A0AAV1G938-F1
#
_cell.length_a   1.000
_cell.length_b   1.000
_cell.length_c   1.000
_cell.angle_alpha   90.00
_cell.angle_beta   90.00
_cell.angle_gamma   90.00
#
_symmetry.space_group_name_H-M   'P 1'
#
loop_
_entity.id
_entity.type
_entity.pdbx_description
1 polymer ?
#
loop_
_entity_poly.entity_id
_entity_poly.type
_entity_poly.pdbx_seq_one_letter_code
_entity_poly.pdbx_strand_id
1 'polypeptide(L)'
;MHHGNKSEILDCIVPRDLDKHRPVTTAAVLDGAVLVQMLRPGGAVTTGQYFTDVLAPYILSWFDRNNRIDIVWDVYSKTSLKSDIREQRGTGARRRVTLSTKVPGNWAAFLRVDLNKQELFVELAKSLKHMTFPQGKELFTTIRDGCVTSTAGINTNALAPCTQEEADTRLFLHVAAATLAGHRRVMVRSSDSDVVVYIPAHAIAHSLGPSKAMALPAFQALTGCDTTSAFFGKGKKTAWSVWQSMPELTLPLLLLSGPSPTTEIIKTSTPILQRFVLKLYGVSKDDIRTEDAA
;
A
#
# COMPACT_ATOMS: atom_id res chain seq x y z
N MET A 1 -16.39 14.50 -15.14
CA MET A 1 -16.35 13.62 -13.96
C MET A 1 -15.55 14.33 -12.88
N HIS A 2 -16.08 14.49 -11.67
CA HIS A 2 -15.28 15.06 -10.57
C HIS A 2 -14.27 13.98 -10.13
N HIS A 3 -12.99 14.19 -10.44
CA HIS A 3 -11.91 13.35 -9.97
C HIS A 3 -11.53 13.80 -8.56
N GLY A 4 -12.30 13.37 -7.55
CA GLY A 4 -11.88 13.57 -6.16
C GLY A 4 -10.52 12.91 -5.92
N ASN A 5 -9.59 13.61 -5.27
CA ASN A 5 -8.27 13.05 -4.99
C ASN A 5 -8.41 11.98 -3.90
N LYS A 6 -7.93 10.75 -4.17
CA LYS A 6 -8.03 9.61 -3.23
C LYS A 6 -7.46 9.92 -1.84
N SER A 7 -6.48 10.82 -1.76
CA SER A 7 -5.84 11.26 -0.52
C SER A 7 -6.65 12.27 0.31
N GLU A 8 -7.76 12.81 -0.21
CA GLU A 8 -8.61 13.80 0.49
C GLU A 8 -9.13 13.34 1.84
N ILE A 9 -9.29 12.02 2.03
CA ILE A 9 -9.71 11.45 3.30
C ILE A 9 -8.69 11.67 4.41
N LEU A 10 -7.41 11.82 4.08
CA LEU A 10 -6.34 12.10 5.04
C LEU A 10 -6.58 13.44 5.75
N ASP A 11 -7.06 14.45 5.04
CA ASP A 11 -7.44 15.75 5.63
C ASP A 11 -8.56 15.62 6.67
N CYS A 12 -9.34 14.54 6.60
CA CYS A 12 -10.45 14.29 7.50
C CYS A 12 -10.08 13.45 8.72
N ILE A 13 -9.10 12.54 8.58
CA ILE A 13 -8.79 11.53 9.61
C ILE A 13 -7.44 11.75 10.29
N VAL A 14 -6.55 12.56 9.73
CA VAL A 14 -5.26 12.90 10.35
C VAL A 14 -5.51 14.02 11.36
N PRO A 15 -5.30 13.80 12.67
CA PRO A 15 -5.37 14.88 13.65
C PRO A 15 -4.46 16.07 13.27
N ARG A 16 -4.97 17.29 13.44
CA ARG A 16 -4.26 18.52 13.04
C ARG A 16 -2.96 18.76 13.82
N ASP A 17 -2.88 18.23 15.04
CA ASP A 17 -1.74 18.40 15.94
C ASP A 17 -0.73 17.25 15.84
N LEU A 18 -0.84 16.40 14.80
CA LEU A 18 0.10 15.31 14.61
C LEU A 18 1.50 15.84 14.27
N ASP A 19 2.45 15.41 15.10
CA ASP A 19 3.84 15.74 14.94
C ASP A 19 4.36 15.27 13.56
N LYS A 20 4.88 16.21 12.78
CA LYS A 20 5.42 15.97 11.43
C LYS A 20 6.88 15.50 11.46
N HIS A 21 7.51 15.43 12.62
CA HIS A 21 8.87 14.90 12.74
C HIS A 21 8.90 13.41 12.38
N ARG A 22 10.02 12.98 11.77
CA ARG A 22 10.22 11.55 11.46
C ARG A 22 10.20 10.75 12.77
N PRO A 23 9.27 9.80 12.95
CA PRO A 23 9.14 9.08 14.19
C PRO A 23 10.33 8.14 14.43
N VAL A 24 10.65 7.92 15.71
CA VAL A 24 11.62 6.88 16.09
C VAL A 24 10.97 5.52 15.87
N THR A 25 11.54 4.72 14.98
CA THR A 25 11.07 3.37 14.62
C THR A 25 12.14 2.33 14.94
N THR A 26 11.71 1.09 15.15
CA THR A 26 12.61 -0.05 15.36
C THR A 26 12.62 -1.03 14.18
N ALA A 27 11.62 -0.91 13.30
CA ALA A 27 11.52 -1.66 12.06
C ALA A 27 11.02 -0.76 10.93
N ALA A 28 11.39 -1.09 9.69
CA ALA A 28 10.89 -0.44 8.49
C ALA A 28 10.50 -1.46 7.42
N VAL A 29 9.37 -1.26 6.77
CA VAL A 29 8.91 -2.02 5.60
C VAL A 29 8.90 -1.06 4.41
N LEU A 30 9.69 -1.38 3.39
CA LEU A 30 9.95 -0.52 2.24
C LEU A 30 9.40 -1.17 0.98
N ASP A 31 8.67 -0.39 0.19
CA ASP A 31 8.25 -0.74 -1.16
C ASP A 31 9.44 -0.62 -2.11
N GLY A 32 9.92 -1.76 -2.61
CA GLY A 32 11.08 -1.84 -3.48
C GLY A 32 10.87 -1.13 -4.83
N ALA A 33 9.65 -1.12 -5.36
CA ALA A 33 9.37 -0.43 -6.61
C ALA A 33 9.49 1.09 -6.43
N VAL A 34 8.98 1.62 -5.32
CA VAL A 34 9.16 3.02 -4.92
C VAL A 34 10.63 3.38 -4.73
N LEU A 35 11.42 2.50 -4.07
CA LEU A 35 12.86 2.72 -3.92
C LEU A 35 13.55 2.83 -5.28
N VAL A 36 13.24 1.95 -6.22
CA VAL A 36 13.85 1.93 -7.56
C VAL A 36 13.48 3.15 -8.42
N GLN A 37 12.27 3.68 -8.24
CA GLN A 37 11.82 4.89 -8.93
C GLN A 37 12.53 6.14 -8.39
N MET A 38 12.66 6.23 -7.06
CA MET A 38 13.29 7.35 -6.38
C MET A 38 14.82 7.34 -6.55
N LEU A 39 15.45 6.18 -6.37
CA LEU A 39 16.89 5.99 -6.44
C LEU A 39 17.30 5.71 -7.87
N ARG A 40 17.43 6.79 -8.65
CA ARG A 40 17.91 6.70 -10.03
C ARG A 40 19.37 6.22 -10.07
N PRO A 41 19.77 5.46 -11.10
CA PRO A 41 21.12 4.88 -11.16
C PRO A 41 22.28 5.88 -11.22
N GLY A 42 22.04 7.15 -11.59
CA GLY A 42 23.08 8.17 -11.66
C GLY A 42 24.23 7.76 -12.59
N GLY A 43 25.45 7.67 -12.04
CA GLY A 43 26.65 7.26 -12.77
C GLY A 43 26.87 5.75 -12.88
N ALA A 44 25.99 4.91 -12.34
CA ALA A 44 26.15 3.46 -12.40
C ALA A 44 26.06 2.94 -13.85
N VAL A 45 27.05 2.15 -14.26
CA VAL A 45 27.15 1.59 -15.61
C VAL A 45 26.37 0.30 -15.75
N THR A 46 26.35 -0.54 -14.70
CA THR A 46 25.69 -1.85 -14.70
C THR A 46 24.66 -1.97 -13.57
N THR A 47 23.74 -2.92 -13.67
CA THR A 47 22.78 -3.23 -12.59
C THR A 47 23.49 -3.56 -11.27
N GLY A 48 24.61 -4.28 -11.33
CA GLY A 48 25.42 -4.60 -10.16
C GLY A 48 26.02 -3.34 -9.54
N GLN A 49 26.53 -2.42 -10.35
CA GLN A 49 27.02 -1.13 -9.88
C GLN A 49 25.89 -0.27 -9.30
N TYR A 50 24.71 -0.30 -9.92
CA TYR A 50 23.53 0.38 -9.37
C TYR A 50 23.18 -0.15 -7.97
N PHE A 51 23.25 -1.47 -7.77
CA PHE A 51 23.06 -2.07 -6.46
C PHE A 51 24.12 -1.60 -5.46
N THR A 52 25.41 -1.71 -5.79
CA THR A 52 26.51 -1.42 -4.86
C THR A 52 26.64 0.07 -4.53
N ASP A 53 26.45 0.93 -5.52
CA ASP A 53 26.80 2.36 -5.41
C ASP A 53 25.58 3.20 -4.97
N VAL A 54 24.36 2.70 -5.17
CA VAL A 54 23.13 3.46 -4.92
C VAL A 54 22.20 2.76 -3.93
N LEU A 55 21.73 1.56 -4.26
CA LEU A 55 20.67 0.92 -3.48
C LEU A 55 21.16 0.39 -2.12
N ALA A 56 22.28 -0.34 -2.09
CA ALA A 56 22.80 -0.93 -0.86
C ALA A 56 23.21 0.13 0.19
N PRO A 57 23.93 1.23 -0.15
CA PRO A 57 24.23 2.29 0.81
C PRO A 57 22.97 2.95 1.36
N TYR A 58 21.96 3.16 0.51
CA TYR A 58 20.67 3.69 0.96
C TYR A 58 20.03 2.78 2.00
N ILE A 59 19.95 1.47 1.75
CA ILE A 59 19.35 0.50 2.69
C ILE A 59 20.16 0.42 3.99
N LEU A 60 21.49 0.43 3.91
CA LEU A 60 22.35 0.43 5.09
C LEU A 60 22.07 1.62 6.02
N SER A 61 21.82 2.81 5.47
CA SER A 61 21.49 4.01 6.27
C SER A 61 20.19 3.86 7.10
N TRP A 62 19.30 2.94 6.73
CA TRP A 62 18.09 2.68 7.52
C TRP A 62 18.38 1.83 8.77
N PHE A 63 19.48 1.08 8.79
CA PHE A 63 19.88 0.29 9.96
C PHE A 63 20.47 1.15 11.09
N ASP A 64 20.81 2.42 10.85
CA ASP A 64 21.23 3.35 11.91
C ASP A 64 20.20 3.47 13.04
N ARG A 65 18.91 3.29 12.70
CA ARG A 65 17.79 3.46 13.63
C ARG A 65 16.92 2.21 13.78
N ASN A 66 16.91 1.35 12.76
CA ASN A 66 16.06 0.16 12.74
C ASN A 66 16.89 -1.09 12.95
N ASN A 67 16.33 -2.07 13.63
CA ASN A 67 16.94 -3.40 13.78
C ASN A 67 16.43 -4.37 12.71
N ARG A 68 15.23 -4.10 12.16
CA ARG A 68 14.64 -4.90 11.10
C ARG A 68 14.26 -4.04 9.90
N ILE A 69 14.62 -4.48 8.71
CA ILE A 69 14.21 -3.88 7.45
C ILE A 69 13.60 -4.97 6.57
N ASP A 70 12.44 -4.70 6.00
CA ASP A 70 11.77 -5.58 5.07
C ASP A 70 11.63 -4.84 3.73
N ILE A 71 12.12 -5.42 2.63
CA ILE A 71 11.98 -4.86 1.28
C ILE A 71 11.02 -5.73 0.49
N VAL A 72 9.90 -5.13 0.11
CA VAL A 72 8.79 -5.82 -0.54
C VAL A 72 8.73 -5.38 -1.99
N TRP A 73 8.80 -6.35 -2.89
CA TRP A 73 8.82 -6.14 -4.33
C TRP A 73 7.49 -6.56 -4.94
N ASP A 74 7.03 -5.81 -5.93
CA ASP A 74 5.95 -6.27 -6.81
C ASP A 74 6.36 -7.57 -7.52
N VAL A 75 5.36 -8.42 -7.72
CA VAL A 75 5.43 -9.53 -8.65
C VAL A 75 4.73 -9.10 -9.93
N TYR A 76 5.31 -9.37 -11.10
CA TYR A 76 4.65 -9.12 -12.37
C TYR A 76 4.37 -10.46 -13.04
N SER A 77 3.09 -10.83 -13.19
CA SER A 77 2.70 -12.03 -13.91
C SER A 77 2.06 -11.68 -15.24
N LYS A 78 2.45 -12.38 -16.31
CA LYS A 78 1.83 -12.25 -17.64
C LYS A 78 0.39 -12.75 -17.70
N THR A 79 -0.05 -13.54 -16.71
CA THR A 79 -1.40 -14.09 -16.64
C THR A 79 -2.33 -13.28 -15.73
N SER A 80 -1.86 -12.16 -15.19
CA SER A 80 -2.67 -11.30 -14.33
C SER A 80 -3.67 -10.50 -15.14
N LEU A 81 -4.90 -10.33 -14.63
CA LEU A 81 -5.88 -9.38 -15.20
C LEU A 81 -5.33 -7.94 -15.30
N LYS A 82 -4.30 -7.61 -14.52
CA LYS A 82 -3.64 -6.31 -14.55
C LYS A 82 -2.57 -6.19 -15.65
N SER A 83 -2.15 -7.28 -16.29
CA SER A 83 -1.11 -7.23 -17.34
C SER A 83 -1.57 -6.42 -18.54
N ASP A 84 -2.81 -6.60 -18.99
CA ASP A 84 -3.32 -5.97 -20.21
C ASP A 84 -3.42 -4.44 -20.04
N ILE A 85 -3.86 -3.99 -18.87
CA ILE A 85 -3.93 -2.57 -18.51
C ILE A 85 -2.51 -1.96 -18.42
N ARG A 86 -1.52 -2.73 -17.96
CA ARG A 86 -0.13 -2.27 -17.85
C ARG A 86 0.58 -2.26 -19.20
N GLU A 87 0.29 -3.22 -20.06
CA GLU A 87 0.83 -3.30 -21.42
C GLU A 87 0.35 -2.11 -22.28
N GLN A 88 -0.91 -1.70 -22.13
CA GLN A 88 -1.43 -0.48 -22.75
C GLN A 88 -0.75 0.81 -22.26
N ARG A 89 -0.13 0.80 -21.07
CA ARG A 89 0.55 1.98 -20.48
C ARG A 89 2.04 2.08 -20.85
N GLY A 90 2.64 1.05 -21.45
CA GLY A 90 4.09 0.94 -21.58
C GLY A 90 4.61 0.92 -23.03
N THR A 91 5.20 2.03 -23.47
CA THR A 91 6.03 2.07 -24.70
C THR A 91 7.52 2.04 -24.31
N GLY A 92 8.08 0.85 -24.11
CA GLY A 92 9.49 0.69 -23.70
C GLY A 92 10.15 -0.53 -24.32
N ALA A 93 11.47 -0.46 -24.54
CA ALA A 93 12.22 -1.59 -25.07
C ALA A 93 12.49 -2.64 -23.99
N ARG A 94 12.13 -3.89 -24.29
CA ARG A 94 12.47 -5.05 -23.45
C ARG A 94 13.99 -5.26 -23.43
N ARG A 95 14.57 -5.44 -22.24
CA ARG A 95 16.01 -5.71 -22.03
C ARG A 95 16.20 -6.72 -20.90
N ARG A 96 16.87 -7.83 -21.18
CA ARG A 96 17.18 -8.84 -20.16
C ARG A 96 18.06 -8.24 -19.05
N VAL A 97 17.70 -8.47 -17.79
CA VAL A 97 18.40 -7.90 -16.63
C VAL A 97 19.21 -8.97 -15.90
N THR A 98 20.51 -8.72 -15.76
CA THR A 98 21.46 -9.39 -14.88
C THR A 98 22.31 -8.33 -14.18
N LEU A 99 23.14 -8.72 -13.22
CA LEU A 99 24.11 -7.80 -12.58
C LEU A 99 25.09 -7.15 -13.56
N SER A 100 25.40 -7.80 -14.68
CA SER A 100 26.29 -7.26 -15.73
C SER A 100 25.56 -6.44 -16.81
N THR A 101 24.22 -6.44 -16.83
CA THR A 101 23.44 -5.66 -17.78
C THR A 101 23.74 -4.17 -17.62
N LYS A 102 23.98 -3.48 -18.74
CA LYS A 102 24.16 -2.02 -18.76
C LYS A 102 22.88 -1.30 -18.35
N VAL A 103 23.00 -0.32 -17.47
CA VAL A 103 21.90 0.56 -17.07
C VAL A 103 21.37 1.29 -18.32
N PRO A 104 20.04 1.36 -18.52
CA PRO A 104 19.44 2.06 -19.65
C PRO A 104 19.51 3.59 -19.46
N GLY A 105 19.85 4.32 -20.52
CA GLY A 105 19.91 5.78 -20.48
C GLY A 105 18.55 6.44 -20.15
N ASN A 106 17.43 5.82 -20.53
CA ASN A 106 16.10 6.25 -20.12
C ASN A 106 15.51 5.27 -19.08
N TRP A 107 15.82 5.52 -17.81
CA TRP A 107 15.37 4.70 -16.67
C TRP A 107 13.84 4.64 -16.57
N ALA A 108 13.16 5.77 -16.77
CA ALA A 108 11.71 5.84 -16.69
C ALA A 108 11.02 4.98 -17.76
N ALA A 109 11.48 5.04 -19.01
CA ALA A 109 10.96 4.18 -20.08
C ALA A 109 11.28 2.69 -19.85
N PHE A 110 12.44 2.38 -19.26
CA PHE A 110 12.80 1.01 -18.91
C PHE A 110 11.86 0.41 -17.85
N LEU A 111 11.52 1.20 -16.80
CA LEU A 111 10.60 0.78 -15.75
C LEU A 111 9.13 0.67 -16.20
N ARG A 112 8.77 1.19 -17.39
CA ARG A 112 7.44 0.98 -17.98
C ARG A 112 7.24 -0.45 -18.52
N VAL A 113 8.29 -1.25 -18.64
CA VAL A 113 8.21 -2.63 -19.14
C VAL A 113 8.18 -3.61 -17.97
N ASP A 114 7.07 -4.33 -17.79
CA ASP A 114 6.86 -5.22 -16.64
C ASP A 114 7.93 -6.31 -16.50
N LEU A 115 8.36 -6.91 -17.62
CA LEU A 115 9.43 -7.91 -17.59
C LEU A 115 10.80 -7.33 -17.18
N ASN A 116 11.07 -6.06 -17.51
CA ASN A 116 12.29 -5.40 -17.05
C ASN A 116 12.26 -5.21 -15.54
N LYS A 117 11.13 -4.73 -15.00
CA LYS A 117 10.93 -4.60 -13.55
C LYS A 117 11.04 -5.94 -12.84
N GLN A 118 10.37 -6.97 -13.34
CA GLN A 118 10.38 -8.30 -12.74
C GLN A 118 11.79 -8.86 -12.60
N GLU A 119 12.59 -8.81 -13.66
CA GLU A 119 13.97 -9.31 -13.61
C GLU A 119 14.86 -8.43 -12.74
N LEU A 120 14.73 -7.10 -12.85
CA LEU A 120 15.47 -6.17 -12.00
C LEU A 120 15.21 -6.45 -10.52
N PHE A 121 13.95 -6.55 -10.12
CA PHE A 121 13.57 -6.75 -8.71
C PHE A 121 14.10 -8.09 -8.18
N VAL A 122 14.05 -9.15 -9.00
CA VAL A 122 14.64 -10.44 -8.63
C VAL A 122 16.15 -10.35 -8.43
N GLU A 123 16.88 -9.67 -9.33
CA GLU A 123 18.34 -9.53 -9.21
C GLU A 123 18.75 -8.67 -8.01
N LEU A 124 18.02 -7.58 -7.74
CA LEU A 124 18.25 -6.75 -6.55
C LEU A 124 17.95 -7.52 -5.27
N ALA A 125 16.82 -8.24 -5.19
CA ALA A 125 16.45 -9.04 -4.03
C ALA A 125 17.43 -10.17 -3.74
N LYS A 126 17.98 -10.84 -4.76
CA LYS A 126 19.07 -11.81 -4.59
C LYS A 126 20.32 -11.13 -4.02
N SER A 127 20.69 -9.98 -4.56
CA SER A 127 21.88 -9.24 -4.09
C SER A 127 21.74 -8.81 -2.63
N LEU A 128 20.54 -8.35 -2.24
CA LEU A 128 20.18 -8.03 -0.86
C LEU A 128 20.34 -9.21 0.10
N LYS A 129 19.92 -10.41 -0.31
CA LYS A 129 20.07 -11.64 0.49
C LYS A 129 21.54 -11.92 0.85
N HIS A 130 22.47 -11.55 -0.02
CA HIS A 130 23.90 -11.79 0.16
C HIS A 130 24.62 -10.67 0.92
N MET A 131 23.93 -9.61 1.32
CA MET A 131 24.50 -8.59 2.19
C MET A 131 24.74 -9.13 3.60
N THR A 132 25.81 -8.67 4.22
CA THR A 132 26.11 -8.94 5.63
C THR A 132 25.79 -7.70 6.46
N PHE A 133 25.31 -7.93 7.68
CA PHE A 133 24.90 -6.86 8.59
C PHE A 133 25.50 -7.10 9.98
N PRO A 134 25.68 -6.02 10.78
CA PRO A 134 26.07 -6.14 12.17
C PRO A 134 25.11 -7.01 12.98
N GLN A 135 25.58 -7.55 14.11
CA GLN A 135 24.76 -8.38 14.99
C GLN A 135 23.47 -7.65 15.42
N GLY A 136 22.34 -8.36 15.39
CA GLY A 136 21.03 -7.81 15.75
C GLY A 136 20.34 -6.97 14.66
N LYS A 137 20.92 -6.91 13.46
CA LYS A 137 20.30 -6.32 12.27
C LYS A 137 19.80 -7.41 11.33
N GLU A 138 18.54 -7.30 10.91
CA GLU A 138 17.87 -8.28 10.07
C GLU A 138 17.29 -7.62 8.82
N LEU A 139 17.63 -8.16 7.64
CA LEU A 139 17.00 -7.81 6.38
C LEU A 139 16.10 -8.95 5.93
N PHE A 140 14.86 -8.63 5.57
CA PHE A 140 13.96 -9.49 4.82
C PHE A 140 13.76 -8.89 3.43
N THR A 141 13.71 -9.72 2.40
CA THR A 141 13.37 -9.27 1.06
C THR A 141 12.52 -10.31 0.35
N THR A 142 11.48 -9.86 -0.33
CA THR A 142 10.64 -10.78 -1.11
C THR A 142 11.32 -11.17 -2.42
N ILE A 143 11.14 -12.42 -2.86
CA ILE A 143 11.56 -12.86 -4.20
C ILE A 143 10.39 -13.62 -4.79
N ARG A 144 9.73 -13.02 -5.80
CA ARG A 144 8.48 -13.55 -6.35
C ARG A 144 7.45 -13.75 -5.21
N ASP A 145 6.88 -14.94 -5.11
CA ASP A 145 5.98 -15.39 -4.05
C ASP A 145 6.69 -15.76 -2.73
N GLY A 146 8.02 -15.87 -2.75
CA GLY A 146 8.84 -16.17 -1.58
C GLY A 146 9.29 -14.96 -0.76
N CYS A 147 9.91 -15.25 0.38
CA CYS A 147 10.61 -14.30 1.25
C CYS A 147 11.93 -14.91 1.71
N VAL A 148 13.01 -14.16 1.59
CA VAL A 148 14.36 -14.55 2.04
C VAL A 148 14.89 -13.53 3.03
N THR A 149 15.85 -13.95 3.84
CA THR A 149 16.54 -13.08 4.79
C THR A 149 18.05 -13.22 4.65
N SER A 150 18.77 -12.17 5.06
CA SER A 150 20.22 -12.18 5.24
C SER A 150 20.67 -13.00 6.44
N THR A 151 19.76 -13.29 7.39
CA THR A 151 20.09 -14.01 8.62
C THR A 151 19.78 -15.50 8.48
N ALA A 152 20.82 -16.33 8.56
CA ALA A 152 20.65 -17.78 8.48
C ALA A 152 19.81 -18.32 9.65
N GLY A 153 18.91 -19.27 9.36
CA GLY A 153 18.12 -19.99 10.38
C GLY A 153 16.79 -19.34 10.78
N ILE A 154 16.46 -18.14 10.29
CA ILE A 154 15.13 -17.55 10.52
C ILE A 154 14.09 -18.23 9.62
N ASN A 155 12.98 -18.64 10.22
CA ASN A 155 11.83 -19.20 9.51
C ASN A 155 11.01 -18.08 8.83
N THR A 156 10.83 -18.17 7.51
CA THR A 156 10.07 -17.21 6.70
C THR A 156 8.68 -17.71 6.28
N ASN A 157 8.20 -18.85 6.81
CA ASN A 157 6.92 -19.46 6.42
C ASN A 157 5.70 -18.58 6.74
N ALA A 158 5.80 -17.69 7.72
CA ALA A 158 4.74 -16.72 8.00
C ALA A 158 4.63 -15.61 6.92
N LEU A 159 5.68 -15.46 6.10
CA LEU A 159 5.79 -14.44 5.05
C LEU A 159 5.71 -15.03 3.63
N ALA A 160 5.78 -16.35 3.50
CA ALA A 160 5.85 -17.05 2.22
C ALA A 160 5.27 -18.48 2.29
N PRO A 161 4.65 -18.99 1.21
CA PRO A 161 4.42 -18.29 -0.05
C PRO A 161 3.32 -17.22 0.07
N CYS A 162 3.45 -16.13 -0.68
CA CYS A 162 2.46 -15.08 -0.79
C CYS A 162 2.08 -14.89 -2.25
N THR A 163 0.82 -15.14 -2.59
CA THR A 163 0.30 -15.07 -3.97
C THR A 163 -0.14 -13.66 -4.37
N GLN A 164 -0.05 -12.69 -3.45
CA GLN A 164 -0.40 -11.30 -3.74
C GLN A 164 0.61 -10.71 -4.71
N GLU A 165 0.10 -10.12 -5.80
CA GLU A 165 0.93 -9.57 -6.86
C GLU A 165 1.57 -8.24 -6.46
N GLU A 166 0.80 -7.35 -5.83
CA GLU A 166 1.22 -5.97 -5.54
C GLU A 166 1.93 -5.86 -4.20
N ALA A 167 2.99 -5.05 -4.17
CA ALA A 167 3.77 -4.81 -2.97
C ALA A 167 2.90 -4.23 -1.85
N ASP A 168 1.96 -3.34 -2.15
CA ASP A 168 1.08 -2.66 -1.19
C ASP A 168 0.37 -3.61 -0.21
N THR A 169 -0.18 -4.71 -0.72
CA THR A 169 -0.92 -5.71 0.06
C THR A 169 0.07 -6.57 0.85
N ARG A 170 1.23 -6.85 0.27
CA ARG A 170 2.31 -7.60 0.92
C ARG A 170 2.98 -6.79 2.03
N LEU A 171 3.05 -5.47 1.94
CA LEU A 171 3.63 -4.60 2.97
C LEU A 171 2.96 -4.86 4.32
N PHE A 172 1.64 -4.99 4.36
CA PHE A 172 0.90 -5.24 5.60
C PHE A 172 1.21 -6.61 6.23
N LEU A 173 1.48 -7.65 5.43
CA LEU A 173 1.94 -8.94 5.93
C LEU A 173 3.30 -8.80 6.65
N HIS A 174 4.21 -8.02 6.08
CA HIS A 174 5.51 -7.75 6.69
C HIS A 174 5.39 -6.85 7.94
N VAL A 175 4.48 -5.89 7.97
CA VAL A 175 4.17 -5.09 9.17
C VAL A 175 3.64 -6.00 10.31
N ALA A 176 2.73 -6.92 9.99
CA ALA A 176 2.21 -7.89 10.95
C ALA A 176 3.34 -8.78 11.50
N ALA A 177 4.22 -9.30 10.63
CA ALA A 177 5.36 -10.09 11.05
C ALA A 177 6.37 -9.30 11.91
N ALA A 178 6.62 -8.02 11.60
CA ALA A 178 7.44 -7.16 12.45
C ALA A 178 6.81 -6.94 13.84
N THR A 179 5.49 -6.81 13.88
CA THR A 179 4.73 -6.68 15.14
C THR A 179 4.80 -7.95 15.98
N LEU A 180 4.65 -9.13 15.35
CA LEU A 180 4.82 -10.43 16.02
C LEU A 180 6.24 -10.66 16.53
N ALA A 181 7.25 -10.09 15.87
CA ALA A 181 8.64 -10.06 16.35
C ALA A 181 8.89 -9.02 17.46
N GLY A 182 7.84 -8.33 17.96
CA GLY A 182 7.92 -7.40 19.09
C GLY A 182 8.16 -5.93 18.71
N HIS A 183 8.21 -5.59 17.41
CA HIS A 183 8.34 -4.19 17.00
C HIS A 183 7.02 -3.44 17.17
N ARG A 184 7.03 -2.39 18.01
CA ARG A 184 5.84 -1.57 18.29
C ARG A 184 5.70 -0.35 17.38
N ARG A 185 6.79 0.06 16.74
CA ARG A 185 6.86 1.24 15.86
C ARG A 185 7.51 0.84 14.54
N VAL A 186 6.65 0.56 13.56
CA VAL A 186 7.04 0.11 12.22
C VAL A 186 6.79 1.26 11.24
N MET A 187 7.83 1.65 10.50
CA MET A 187 7.71 2.60 9.40
C MET A 187 7.31 1.86 8.13
N VAL A 188 6.34 2.37 7.38
CA VAL A 188 6.04 1.88 6.02
C VAL A 188 6.36 2.97 5.01
N ARG A 189 7.12 2.65 3.97
CA ARG A 189 7.43 3.58 2.87
C ARG A 189 6.91 3.00 1.55
N SER A 190 5.84 3.59 1.00
CA SER A 190 5.16 3.09 -0.22
C SER A 190 4.64 4.20 -1.15
N SER A 191 5.18 5.43 -1.05
CA SER A 191 4.78 6.55 -1.92
C SER A 191 5.86 6.88 -2.98
N ASP A 192 5.45 6.97 -4.24
CA ASP A 192 6.24 7.44 -5.39
C ASP A 192 6.40 8.98 -5.45
N SER A 193 5.67 9.69 -4.59
CA SER A 193 5.78 11.15 -4.38
C SER A 193 7.16 11.56 -3.87
N ASP A 194 7.70 12.64 -4.45
CA ASP A 194 8.89 13.36 -3.99
C ASP A 194 8.65 14.08 -2.64
N VAL A 195 7.39 14.25 -2.24
CA VAL A 195 6.97 14.69 -0.91
C VAL A 195 6.75 13.48 -0.01
N VAL A 196 7.63 13.30 0.97
CA VAL A 196 7.48 12.28 2.02
C VAL A 196 6.48 12.78 3.08
N VAL A 197 5.29 12.19 3.10
CA VAL A 197 4.28 12.44 4.16
C VAL A 197 4.30 11.29 5.16
N TYR A 198 4.53 11.61 6.44
CA TYR A 198 4.41 10.63 7.52
C TYR A 198 2.96 10.55 8.00
N ILE A 199 2.36 9.35 7.92
CA ILE A 199 0.99 9.08 8.37
C ILE A 199 1.06 8.12 9.56
N PRO A 200 0.84 8.60 10.80
CA PRO A 200 0.87 7.75 11.98
C PRO A 200 -0.45 6.98 12.09
N ALA A 201 -0.56 5.89 11.32
CA ALA A 201 -1.75 5.04 11.26
C ALA A 201 -2.23 4.60 12.66
N HIS A 202 -1.31 4.35 13.60
CA HIS A 202 -1.63 4.02 14.98
C HIS A 202 -2.34 5.17 15.73
N ALA A 203 -1.92 6.41 15.53
CA ALA A 203 -2.52 7.58 16.15
C ALA A 203 -3.89 7.90 15.53
N ILE A 204 -4.02 7.71 14.21
CA ILE A 204 -5.31 7.82 13.50
C ILE A 204 -6.28 6.76 14.01
N ALA A 205 -5.87 5.50 14.07
CA ALA A 205 -6.71 4.41 14.57
C ALA A 205 -7.13 4.65 16.04
N HIS A 206 -6.22 5.13 16.88
CA HIS A 206 -6.51 5.54 18.25
C HIS A 206 -7.53 6.68 18.30
N SER A 207 -7.33 7.74 17.50
CA SER A 207 -8.23 8.90 17.43
C SER A 207 -9.63 8.55 16.90
N LEU A 208 -9.73 7.61 15.97
CA LEU A 208 -11.01 7.18 15.41
C LEU A 208 -11.75 6.18 16.32
N GLY A 209 -11.02 5.47 17.17
CA GLY A 209 -11.52 4.32 17.91
C GLY A 209 -11.62 3.06 17.04
N PRO A 210 -11.67 1.86 17.66
CA PRO A 210 -11.52 0.59 16.98
C PRO A 210 -12.59 0.34 15.91
N SER A 211 -13.87 0.57 16.23
CA SER A 211 -14.99 0.31 15.31
C SER A 211 -14.91 1.19 14.06
N LYS A 212 -14.61 2.48 14.21
CA LYS A 212 -14.56 3.41 13.08
C LYS A 212 -13.32 3.20 12.22
N ALA A 213 -12.17 2.92 12.83
CA ALA A 213 -10.95 2.56 12.12
C ALA A 213 -11.14 1.28 11.28
N MET A 214 -11.75 0.24 11.85
CA MET A 214 -12.03 -1.02 11.15
C MET A 214 -13.13 -0.90 10.09
N ALA A 215 -13.98 0.13 10.15
CA ALA A 215 -15.02 0.41 9.16
C ALA A 215 -14.51 1.17 7.91
N LEU A 216 -13.27 1.70 7.94
CA LEU A 216 -12.69 2.46 6.83
C LEU A 216 -12.64 1.69 5.48
N PRO A 217 -12.34 0.37 5.43
CA PRO A 217 -12.32 -0.38 4.17
C PRO A 217 -13.67 -0.37 3.45
N ALA A 218 -14.77 -0.69 4.14
CA ALA A 218 -16.11 -0.62 3.56
C ALA A 218 -16.49 0.81 3.18
N PHE A 219 -16.13 1.81 3.99
CA PHE A 219 -16.36 3.21 3.65
C PHE A 219 -15.64 3.62 2.36
N GLN A 220 -14.39 3.20 2.20
CA GLN A 220 -13.58 3.46 1.02
C GLN A 220 -14.19 2.81 -0.22
N ALA A 221 -14.62 1.55 -0.12
CA ALA A 221 -15.28 0.84 -1.21
C ALA A 221 -16.64 1.45 -1.58
N LEU A 222 -17.46 1.82 -0.59
CA LEU A 222 -18.78 2.43 -0.78
C LEU A 222 -18.70 3.80 -1.46
N THR A 223 -17.70 4.61 -1.12
CA THR A 223 -17.55 5.98 -1.62
C THR A 223 -16.68 6.08 -2.88
N GLY A 224 -16.22 4.94 -3.40
CA GLY A 224 -15.38 4.82 -4.59
C GLY A 224 -13.91 4.53 -4.28
N CYS A 225 -13.36 3.53 -4.97
CA CYS A 225 -11.96 3.13 -4.93
C CYS A 225 -11.47 2.74 -6.33
N ASP A 226 -10.42 1.92 -6.46
CA ASP A 226 -9.94 1.45 -7.77
C ASP A 226 -10.91 0.51 -8.48
N THR A 227 -11.77 -0.19 -7.73
CA THR A 227 -12.73 -1.17 -8.27
C THR A 227 -14.17 -0.68 -8.26
N THR A 228 -14.46 0.41 -7.56
CA THR A 228 -15.81 0.99 -7.46
C THR A 228 -15.80 2.47 -7.87
N SER A 229 -16.78 2.87 -8.68
CA SER A 229 -16.97 4.27 -9.05
C SER A 229 -17.30 5.12 -7.82
N ALA A 230 -16.86 6.38 -7.83
CA ALA A 230 -17.29 7.36 -6.85
C ALA A 230 -18.72 7.87 -7.15
N PHE A 231 -19.40 8.37 -6.11
CA PHE A 231 -20.68 9.06 -6.26
C PHE A 231 -20.52 10.37 -7.06
N PHE A 232 -21.42 10.60 -8.02
CA PHE A 232 -21.34 11.76 -8.91
C PHE A 232 -21.42 13.08 -8.14
N GLY A 233 -20.39 13.91 -8.27
CA GLY A 233 -20.32 15.23 -7.61
C GLY A 233 -20.13 15.17 -6.10
N LYS A 234 -19.78 14.00 -5.52
CA LYS A 234 -19.59 13.82 -4.07
C LYS A 234 -18.18 13.31 -3.79
N GLY A 235 -17.39 14.13 -3.09
CA GLY A 235 -16.04 13.79 -2.67
C GLY A 235 -15.99 13.03 -1.34
N LYS A 236 -14.81 12.49 -1.00
CA LYS A 236 -14.60 11.74 0.25
C LYS A 236 -14.80 12.61 1.48
N LYS A 237 -14.47 13.91 1.41
CA LYS A 237 -14.72 14.88 2.49
C LYS A 237 -16.21 15.02 2.79
N THR A 238 -17.04 15.14 1.76
CA THR A 238 -18.50 15.22 1.90
C THR A 238 -19.05 13.92 2.50
N ALA A 239 -18.65 12.77 1.96
CA ALA A 239 -19.06 11.47 2.49
C ALA A 239 -18.65 11.27 3.95
N TRP A 240 -17.44 11.73 4.33
CA TRP A 240 -16.96 11.65 5.70
C TRP A 240 -17.79 12.52 6.64
N SER A 241 -18.10 13.76 6.23
CA SER A 241 -18.98 14.66 6.99
C SER A 241 -20.37 14.05 7.21
N VAL A 242 -20.93 13.35 6.22
CA VAL A 242 -22.21 12.66 6.36
C VAL A 242 -22.09 11.51 7.37
N TRP A 243 -21.03 10.70 7.30
CA TRP A 243 -20.79 9.64 8.29
C TRP A 243 -20.62 10.18 9.71
N GLN A 244 -19.93 11.32 9.89
CA GLN A 244 -19.85 11.98 11.20
C GLN A 244 -21.24 12.36 11.74
N SER A 245 -22.18 12.71 10.86
CA SER A 245 -23.56 13.03 11.23
C SER A 245 -24.52 11.82 11.31
N MET A 246 -24.01 10.60 11.07
CA MET A 246 -24.77 9.34 11.09
C MET A 246 -23.98 8.25 11.84
N PRO A 247 -23.91 8.31 13.19
CA PRO A 247 -23.15 7.34 13.98
C PRO A 247 -23.57 5.88 13.74
N GLU A 248 -24.84 5.66 13.43
CA GLU A 248 -25.44 4.36 13.11
C GLU A 248 -24.84 3.68 11.87
N LEU A 249 -24.18 4.44 10.99
CA LEU A 249 -23.51 3.92 9.80
C LEU A 249 -22.24 3.11 10.14
N THR A 250 -21.64 3.34 11.32
CA THR A 250 -20.39 2.67 11.71
C THR A 250 -20.55 1.15 11.80
N LEU A 251 -21.65 0.65 12.37
CA LEU A 251 -21.86 -0.78 12.55
C LEU A 251 -22.05 -1.52 11.20
N PRO A 252 -22.91 -1.07 10.28
CA PRO A 252 -22.98 -1.61 8.92
C PRO A 252 -21.63 -1.65 8.20
N LEU A 253 -20.89 -0.54 8.22
CA LEU A 253 -19.57 -0.48 7.57
C LEU A 253 -18.56 -1.43 8.22
N LEU A 254 -18.60 -1.57 9.54
CA LEU A 254 -17.75 -2.53 10.27
C LEU A 254 -18.07 -3.96 9.85
N LEU A 255 -19.34 -4.36 9.85
CA LEU A 255 -19.77 -5.70 9.46
C LEU A 255 -19.41 -6.02 8.01
N LEU A 256 -19.54 -5.04 7.11
CA LEU A 256 -19.19 -5.17 5.70
C LEU A 256 -17.67 -5.20 5.44
N SER A 257 -16.86 -4.72 6.38
CA SER A 257 -15.38 -4.81 6.29
C SER A 257 -14.84 -6.18 6.70
N GLY A 258 -15.70 -7.08 7.19
CA GLY A 258 -15.32 -8.45 7.55
C GLY A 258 -14.97 -9.32 6.33
N PRO A 259 -14.28 -10.47 6.54
CA PRO A 259 -13.70 -11.29 5.47
C PRO A 259 -14.73 -11.97 4.55
N SER A 260 -16.01 -11.99 4.91
CA SER A 260 -17.12 -12.47 4.07
C SER A 260 -18.47 -12.03 4.67
N PRO A 261 -18.98 -10.84 4.29
CA PRO A 261 -20.29 -10.41 4.77
C PRO A 261 -21.39 -11.33 4.22
N THR A 262 -22.23 -11.86 5.12
CA THR A 262 -23.35 -12.73 4.75
C THR A 262 -24.47 -11.95 4.07
N THR A 263 -25.34 -12.63 3.34
CA THR A 263 -26.55 -12.02 2.75
C THR A 263 -27.39 -11.31 3.81
N GLU A 264 -27.43 -11.83 5.04
CA GLU A 264 -28.17 -11.22 6.14
C GLU A 264 -27.54 -9.90 6.61
N ILE A 265 -26.20 -9.85 6.71
CA ILE A 265 -25.48 -8.61 7.00
C ILE A 265 -25.76 -7.56 5.92
N ILE A 266 -25.77 -7.97 4.65
CA ILE A 266 -26.05 -7.05 3.54
C ILE A 266 -27.48 -6.52 3.64
N LYS A 267 -28.47 -7.39 3.85
CA LYS A 267 -29.89 -7.00 3.98
C LYS A 267 -30.12 -6.04 5.15
N THR A 268 -29.57 -6.34 6.32
CA THR A 268 -29.71 -5.50 7.52
C THR A 268 -28.96 -4.17 7.41
N SER A 269 -27.84 -4.14 6.67
CA SER A 269 -27.06 -2.91 6.42
C SER A 269 -27.69 -1.99 5.38
N THR A 270 -28.38 -2.56 4.38
CA THR A 270 -28.87 -1.83 3.19
C THR A 270 -29.72 -0.59 3.52
N PRO A 271 -30.71 -0.64 4.44
CA PRO A 271 -31.52 0.54 4.76
C PRO A 271 -30.71 1.72 5.31
N ILE A 272 -29.66 1.44 6.09
CA ILE A 272 -28.79 2.48 6.65
C ILE A 272 -27.87 3.05 5.57
N LEU A 273 -27.34 2.20 4.68
CA LEU A 273 -26.56 2.63 3.53
C LEU A 273 -27.38 3.50 2.56
N GLN A 274 -28.64 3.16 2.31
CA GLN A 274 -29.55 3.97 1.51
C GLN A 274 -29.76 5.36 2.13
N ARG A 275 -30.01 5.43 3.45
CA ARG A 275 -30.11 6.71 4.16
C ARG A 275 -28.83 7.53 4.07
N PHE A 276 -27.67 6.89 4.13
CA PHE A 276 -26.39 7.55 3.93
C PHE A 276 -26.29 8.18 2.54
N VAL A 277 -26.67 7.45 1.49
CA VAL A 277 -26.67 7.98 0.11
C VAL A 277 -27.66 9.13 -0.05
N LEU A 278 -28.88 9.01 0.47
CA LEU A 278 -29.88 10.07 0.42
C LEU A 278 -29.38 11.36 1.09
N LYS A 279 -28.82 11.23 2.30
CA LYS A 279 -28.23 12.36 3.04
C LYS A 279 -27.02 12.95 2.32
N LEU A 280 -26.24 12.12 1.62
CA LEU A 280 -25.12 12.57 0.78
C LEU A 280 -25.58 13.51 -0.35
N TYR A 281 -26.77 13.28 -0.91
CA TYR A 281 -27.38 14.13 -1.94
C TYR A 281 -28.30 15.21 -1.40
N GLY A 282 -28.49 15.31 -0.08
CA GLY A 282 -29.33 16.34 0.55
C GLY A 282 -30.83 16.07 0.42
N VAL A 283 -31.23 14.82 0.17
CA VAL A 283 -32.63 14.40 0.04
C VAL A 283 -33.21 14.18 1.44
N SER A 284 -34.29 14.90 1.81
CA SER A 284 -35.06 14.65 3.03
C SER A 284 -35.96 13.43 2.85
N LYS A 285 -36.42 12.82 3.96
CA LYS A 285 -37.50 11.81 3.89
C LYS A 285 -38.75 12.34 3.20
N ASP A 286 -38.98 13.66 3.25
CA ASP A 286 -40.13 14.33 2.64
C ASP A 286 -40.03 14.42 1.10
N ASP A 287 -38.82 14.30 0.55
CA ASP A 287 -38.56 14.37 -0.90
C ASP A 287 -38.69 13.01 -1.59
N ILE A 288 -38.79 11.92 -0.82
CA ILE A 288 -39.00 10.57 -1.35
C ILE A 288 -40.49 10.43 -1.63
N ARG A 289 -40.89 10.73 -2.87
CA ARG A 289 -42.20 10.28 -3.38
C ARG A 289 -42.21 8.76 -3.27
N THR A 290 -43.09 8.24 -2.43
CA THR A 290 -43.48 6.83 -2.41
C THR A 290 -44.27 6.53 -3.68
N GLU A 291 -43.58 6.49 -4.81
CA GLU A 291 -44.06 5.82 -6.02
C GLU A 291 -43.37 4.45 -6.06
N ASP A 292 -43.89 3.55 -5.23
CA ASP A 292 -44.47 2.28 -5.72
C ASP A 292 -44.84 1.40 -4.52
N ALA A 293 -46.14 1.41 -4.22
CA ALA A 293 -46.84 0.26 -3.66
C ALA A 293 -47.45 -0.51 -4.84
N ALA A 294 -46.94 -1.70 -5.13
CA ALA A 294 -47.64 -2.81 -5.81
C ALA A 294 -46.83 -4.11 -5.64
#